data_AF-A0A6V7RUU5-F1
#
_entry.id   AF-A0A6V7RUU5-F1
#
_cell.length_a   1.000
_cell.length_b   1.000
_cell.length_c   1.000
_cell.angle_alpha   90.00
_cell.angle_beta   90.00
_cell.angle_gamma   90.00
#
_symmetry.space_group_name_H-M   'P 1'
#
loop_
_entity.id
_entity.type
_entity.pdbx_description
1 polymer ?
#
loop_
_entity_poly.entity_id
_entity_poly.type
_entity_poly.pdbx_seq_one_letter_code
_entity_poly.pdbx_strand_id
1 'polypeptide(L)'
;MTTESKEANNSSTLPNIIVTGVPGVGKSTLCEELVELINKDLEEKFKINGEEPLKMTHLNLSNIIKNERLYEEYDDELDASIFSEELVNQKLKNLNFQNGGYIIDFHDVNFLYDNKYIDKIFLLTASTNVLYERLEKRNYTQDKIKNNIECEIFQVIKEDILENYEDENIFVELQNNNLEDHDKNISFIQKWIHSYMTD
;
A
#
# COMPACT_ATOMS: atom_id res chain seq x y z
N MET A 1 -20.10 11.11 -21.37
CA MET A 1 -19.85 9.73 -20.89
C MET A 1 -18.91 9.09 -21.89
N THR A 2 -17.62 9.32 -21.69
CA THR A 2 -16.54 8.67 -22.44
C THR A 2 -15.91 7.69 -21.47
N THR A 3 -16.18 6.42 -21.70
CA THR A 3 -15.49 5.30 -21.06
C THR A 3 -14.04 5.31 -21.53
N GLU A 4 -13.14 5.83 -20.72
CA GLU A 4 -11.70 5.56 -20.86
C GLU A 4 -11.45 4.14 -20.35
N SER A 5 -11.60 3.18 -21.26
CA SER A 5 -10.98 1.87 -21.13
C SER A 5 -9.47 2.06 -21.09
N LYS A 6 -8.78 1.45 -20.11
CA LYS A 6 -7.33 1.21 -20.21
C LYS A 6 -7.14 0.39 -21.50
N GLU A 7 -6.71 1.03 -22.58
CA GLU A 7 -6.18 0.33 -23.74
C GLU A 7 -5.02 -0.53 -23.25
N ALA A 8 -4.94 -1.77 -23.75
CA ALA A 8 -3.90 -2.72 -23.39
C ALA A 8 -2.52 -2.05 -23.42
N ASN A 9 -1.87 -2.00 -22.25
CA ASN A 9 -0.69 -1.20 -21.99
C ASN A 9 0.47 -1.53 -22.94
N ASN A 10 1.01 -0.47 -23.56
CA ASN A 10 2.32 -0.45 -24.20
C ASN A 10 3.40 -0.48 -23.10
N SER A 11 4.08 -1.63 -22.91
CA SER A 11 5.40 -1.94 -22.30
C SER A 11 6.27 -0.87 -21.56
N SER A 12 5.69 0.12 -20.86
CA SER A 12 6.47 1.24 -20.26
C SER A 12 5.86 1.86 -18.99
N THR A 13 4.74 1.36 -18.48
CA THR A 13 4.07 1.92 -17.29
C THR A 13 4.49 1.22 -16.02
N LEU A 14 4.86 1.96 -14.97
CA LEU A 14 5.11 1.40 -13.65
C LEU A 14 3.80 0.99 -12.97
N PRO A 15 3.79 -0.06 -12.12
CA PRO A 15 2.58 -0.51 -11.45
C PRO A 15 2.18 0.44 -10.32
N ASN A 16 0.89 0.40 -9.95
CA ASN A 16 0.38 0.86 -8.66
C ASN A 16 0.17 -0.37 -7.77
N ILE A 17 0.88 -0.41 -6.64
CA ILE A 17 0.77 -1.52 -5.69
C ILE A 17 0.32 -1.02 -4.32
N ILE A 18 -0.57 -1.77 -3.67
CA ILE A 18 -0.93 -1.52 -2.27
C ILE A 18 -0.09 -2.44 -1.39
N VAL A 19 0.52 -1.91 -0.35
CA VAL A 19 1.03 -2.67 0.78
C VAL A 19 0.09 -2.41 1.95
N THR A 20 -0.66 -3.43 2.35
CA THR A 20 -1.72 -3.34 3.37
C THR A 20 -1.52 -4.34 4.50
N GLY A 21 -2.39 -4.32 5.50
CA GLY A 21 -2.34 -5.13 6.71
C GLY A 21 -2.54 -4.29 7.97
N VAL A 22 -2.74 -4.95 9.11
CA VAL A 22 -3.11 -4.29 10.36
C VAL A 22 -2.01 -3.31 10.81
N PRO A 23 -2.33 -2.17 11.43
CA PRO A 23 -1.31 -1.33 12.06
C PRO A 23 -0.32 -2.14 12.90
N GLY A 24 0.98 -1.98 12.64
CA GLY A 24 2.05 -2.72 13.35
C GLY A 24 2.69 -3.88 12.59
N VAL A 25 2.10 -4.34 11.47
CA VAL A 25 2.68 -5.44 10.67
C VAL A 25 3.96 -5.06 9.90
N GLY A 26 4.26 -3.75 9.76
CA GLY A 26 5.52 -3.25 9.18
C GLY A 26 5.41 -2.59 7.80
N LYS A 27 4.21 -2.24 7.35
CA LYS A 27 3.95 -1.61 6.03
C LYS A 27 4.89 -0.44 5.70
N SER A 28 4.88 0.61 6.52
CA SER A 28 5.65 1.83 6.26
C SER A 28 7.15 1.57 6.13
N THR A 29 7.71 0.75 7.02
CA THR A 29 9.12 0.36 6.98
C THR A 29 9.45 -0.39 5.69
N LEU A 30 8.59 -1.31 5.27
CA LEU A 30 8.75 -2.02 4.01
C LEU A 30 8.66 -1.07 2.80
N CYS A 31 7.67 -0.18 2.76
CA CYS A 31 7.45 0.74 1.64
C CYS A 31 8.58 1.77 1.49
N GLU A 32 9.08 2.30 2.61
CA GLU A 32 10.21 3.25 2.64
C GLU A 32 11.48 2.62 2.07
N GLU A 33 11.81 1.39 2.46
CA GLU A 33 12.99 0.70 1.93
C GLU A 33 12.78 0.25 0.47
N LEU A 34 11.60 -0.31 0.17
CA LEU A 34 11.28 -0.81 -1.16
C LEU A 34 11.38 0.28 -2.23
N VAL A 35 10.87 1.49 -1.95
CA VAL A 35 10.89 2.59 -2.92
C VAL A 35 12.31 3.07 -3.20
N GLU A 36 13.19 3.10 -2.19
CA GLU A 36 14.59 3.46 -2.36
C GLU A 36 15.32 2.43 -3.24
N LEU A 37 15.16 1.14 -2.94
CA LEU A 37 15.83 0.07 -3.67
C LEU A 37 15.31 -0.06 -5.11
N ILE A 38 14.00 0.05 -5.32
CA ILE A 38 13.43 0.00 -6.68
C ILE A 38 13.88 1.19 -7.51
N ASN A 39 13.86 2.40 -6.97
CA ASN A 39 14.28 3.57 -7.75
C ASN A 39 15.76 3.48 -8.14
N LYS A 40 16.61 2.94 -7.27
CA LYS A 40 18.00 2.65 -7.62
C LYS A 40 18.10 1.64 -8.78
N ASP A 41 17.34 0.55 -8.72
CA ASP A 41 17.30 -0.46 -9.79
C ASP A 41 16.76 0.13 -11.10
N LEU A 42 15.75 1.00 -11.05
CA LEU A 42 15.18 1.70 -12.20
C LEU A 42 16.21 2.63 -12.85
N GLU A 43 16.93 3.42 -12.05
CA GLU A 43 17.99 4.31 -12.52
C GLU A 43 19.16 3.54 -13.18
N GLU A 44 19.50 2.36 -12.67
CA GLU A 44 20.60 1.55 -13.20
C GLU A 44 20.21 0.74 -14.44
N LYS A 45 19.01 0.15 -14.48
CA LYS A 45 18.59 -0.83 -15.50
C LYS A 45 17.75 -0.23 -16.62
N PHE A 46 16.95 0.80 -16.33
CA PHE A 46 15.92 1.32 -17.24
C PHE A 46 16.17 2.78 -17.67
N LYS A 47 17.39 3.28 -17.48
CA LYS A 47 17.76 4.61 -17.97
C LYS A 47 17.77 4.63 -19.50
N ILE A 48 16.75 5.26 -20.07
CA ILE A 48 16.68 5.55 -21.51
C ILE A 48 17.39 6.89 -21.75
N ASN A 49 18.34 6.91 -22.70
CA ASN A 49 19.15 8.10 -22.97
C ASN A 49 18.27 9.29 -23.37
N GLY A 50 18.24 10.32 -22.52
CA GLY A 50 17.58 11.60 -22.79
C GLY A 50 16.18 11.75 -22.17
N GLU A 51 15.67 10.73 -21.47
CA GLU A 51 14.39 10.79 -20.75
C GLU A 51 14.61 10.86 -19.24
N GLU A 52 13.65 11.44 -18.51
CA GLU A 52 13.62 11.38 -17.05
C GLU A 52 13.48 9.92 -16.60
N PRO A 53 14.23 9.47 -15.59
CA PRO A 53 14.15 8.09 -15.12
C PRO A 53 12.75 7.80 -14.57
N LEU A 54 12.23 6.63 -14.94
CA LEU A 54 11.05 6.06 -14.29
C LEU A 54 11.28 6.00 -12.78
N LYS A 55 10.30 6.45 -12.00
CA LYS A 55 10.39 6.50 -10.54
C LYS A 55 9.09 6.07 -9.90
N MET A 56 9.19 5.16 -8.93
CA MET A 56 8.10 4.87 -8.02
C MET A 56 8.07 5.85 -6.85
N THR A 57 6.87 6.22 -6.43
CA THR A 57 6.62 7.13 -5.31
C THR A 57 5.92 6.38 -4.18
N HIS A 58 6.46 6.48 -2.98
CA HIS A 58 5.81 5.99 -1.77
C HIS A 58 4.74 6.98 -1.33
N LEU A 59 3.48 6.51 -1.26
CA LEU A 59 2.35 7.25 -0.73
C LEU A 59 1.91 6.63 0.59
N ASN A 60 2.38 7.19 1.70
CA ASN A 60 1.82 6.89 3.02
C ASN A 60 0.49 7.64 3.17
N LEU A 61 -0.61 6.94 2.90
CA LEU A 61 -1.91 7.58 2.79
C LEU A 61 -2.46 8.04 4.14
N SER A 62 -2.12 7.33 5.23
CA SER A 62 -2.43 7.78 6.60
C SER A 62 -1.83 9.16 6.89
N ASN A 63 -0.57 9.38 6.53
CA ASN A 63 0.09 10.67 6.72
C ASN A 63 -0.49 11.76 5.82
N ILE A 64 -0.81 11.45 4.56
CA ILE A 64 -1.43 12.40 3.62
C ILE A 64 -2.81 12.83 4.15
N ILE A 65 -3.66 11.87 4.54
CA ILE A 65 -4.98 12.13 5.11
C ILE A 65 -4.87 13.04 6.33
N LYS A 66 -3.96 12.74 7.25
CA LYS A 66 -3.77 13.54 8.48
C LYS A 66 -3.24 14.95 8.16
N ASN A 67 -2.19 15.06 7.36
CA ASN A 67 -1.50 16.33 7.10
C ASN A 67 -2.30 17.28 6.23
N GLU A 68 -3.04 16.75 5.25
CA GLU A 68 -3.86 17.54 4.32
C GLU A 68 -5.33 17.62 4.76
N ARG A 69 -5.67 17.03 5.91
CA ARG A 69 -7.02 17.00 6.50
C ARG A 69 -8.08 16.43 5.56
N LEU A 70 -7.78 15.29 4.94
CA LEU A 70 -8.67 14.60 4.01
C LEU A 70 -9.70 13.72 4.76
N TYR A 71 -10.40 14.29 5.73
CA TYR A 71 -11.35 13.58 6.59
C TYR A 71 -12.60 14.43 6.85
N GLU A 72 -13.74 13.77 7.09
CA GLU A 72 -15.00 14.44 7.41
C GLU A 72 -15.05 14.84 8.89
N GLU A 73 -14.62 13.93 9.76
CA GLU A 73 -14.55 14.09 11.20
C GLU A 73 -13.19 13.60 11.72
N TYR A 74 -12.63 14.31 12.70
CA TYR A 74 -11.40 13.94 13.40
C TYR A 74 -11.71 13.77 14.87
N ASP A 75 -11.42 12.59 15.40
CA ASP A 75 -11.48 12.31 16.82
C ASP A 75 -10.09 12.53 17.43
N ASP A 76 -9.94 13.65 18.13
CA ASP A 76 -8.71 14.04 18.85
C ASP A 76 -8.34 13.03 19.97
N GLU A 77 -9.31 12.32 20.56
CA GLU A 77 -9.09 11.40 21.68
C GLU A 77 -8.58 10.03 21.21
N LEU A 78 -9.08 9.56 20.06
CA LEU A 78 -8.70 8.26 19.49
C LEU A 78 -7.52 8.34 18.49
N ASP A 79 -7.10 9.56 18.13
CA ASP A 79 -6.23 9.87 16.98
C ASP A 79 -6.71 9.08 15.75
N ALA A 80 -8.02 9.17 15.49
CA ALA A 80 -8.71 8.44 14.46
C ALA A 80 -9.56 9.42 13.64
N SER A 81 -9.48 9.30 12.33
CA SER A 81 -10.28 10.10 11.40
C SER A 81 -11.07 9.16 10.51
N ILE A 82 -12.35 9.48 10.30
CA ILE A 82 -13.09 8.90 9.17
C ILE A 82 -12.62 9.69 7.94
N PHE A 83 -11.73 9.09 7.16
CA PHE A 83 -11.21 9.76 5.97
C PHE A 83 -12.33 9.96 4.95
N SER A 84 -12.26 11.07 4.21
CA SER A 84 -13.20 11.34 3.14
C SER A 84 -12.67 10.70 1.86
N GLU A 85 -13.34 9.64 1.41
CA GLU A 85 -13.02 8.97 0.14
C GLU A 85 -13.00 9.98 -1.02
N GLU A 86 -13.89 10.97 -1.02
CA GLU A 86 -13.94 11.99 -2.07
C GLU A 86 -12.66 12.82 -2.09
N LEU A 87 -12.24 13.35 -0.94
CA LEU A 87 -11.02 14.16 -0.85
C LEU A 87 -9.77 13.34 -1.18
N VAL A 88 -9.72 12.07 -0.75
CA VAL A 88 -8.64 11.15 -1.09
C VAL A 88 -8.58 10.90 -2.59
N ASN A 89 -9.70 10.59 -3.26
CA ASN A 89 -9.72 10.35 -4.70
C ASN A 89 -9.43 11.63 -5.50
N GLN A 90 -9.86 12.80 -5.04
CA GLN A 90 -9.46 14.09 -5.62
C GLN A 90 -7.94 14.31 -5.51
N LYS A 91 -7.34 14.00 -4.36
CA LYS A 91 -5.89 14.06 -4.17
C LYS A 91 -5.15 13.11 -5.12
N LEU A 92 -5.56 11.85 -5.20
CA LEU A 92 -4.94 10.86 -6.07
C LEU A 92 -5.04 11.23 -7.55
N LYS A 93 -6.19 11.79 -7.97
CA LYS A 93 -6.35 12.35 -9.31
C LYS A 93 -5.38 13.49 -9.59
N ASN A 94 -5.18 14.41 -8.64
CA ASN A 94 -4.22 15.51 -8.78
C ASN A 94 -2.77 15.03 -8.85
N LEU A 95 -2.46 13.85 -8.30
CA LEU A 95 -1.16 13.19 -8.43
C LEU A 95 -1.01 12.41 -9.76
N ASN A 96 -2.02 12.43 -10.64
CA ASN A 96 -2.08 11.59 -11.83
C ASN A 96 -1.90 10.09 -11.51
N PHE A 97 -2.57 9.62 -10.44
CA PHE A 97 -2.51 8.23 -9.98
C PHE A 97 -2.77 7.19 -11.10
N GLN A 98 -3.60 7.54 -12.08
CA GLN A 98 -3.92 6.71 -13.23
C GLN A 98 -2.71 6.37 -14.11
N ASN A 99 -1.60 7.12 -14.01
CA ASN A 99 -0.40 6.90 -14.82
C ASN A 99 0.52 5.81 -14.25
N GLY A 100 0.22 5.27 -13.07
CA GLY A 100 1.06 4.26 -12.43
C GLY A 100 2.23 4.83 -11.63
N GLY A 101 3.02 3.94 -11.01
CA GLY A 101 4.26 4.30 -10.30
C GLY A 101 4.09 4.63 -8.82
N TYR A 102 3.07 4.07 -8.16
CA TYR A 102 2.83 4.31 -6.74
C TYR A 102 2.94 3.04 -5.90
N ILE A 103 3.61 3.18 -4.75
CA ILE A 103 3.59 2.21 -3.65
C ILE A 103 2.74 2.82 -2.55
N ILE A 104 1.51 2.31 -2.38
CA ILE A 104 0.54 2.83 -1.43
C ILE A 104 0.70 2.09 -0.10
N ASP A 105 1.06 2.82 0.96
CA ASP A 105 1.07 2.33 2.34
C ASP A 105 -0.22 2.79 3.03
N PHE A 106 -1.15 1.86 3.20
CA PHE A 106 -2.38 2.11 3.93
C PHE A 106 -2.94 0.82 4.53
N HIS A 107 -3.84 0.91 5.51
CA HIS A 107 -4.45 -0.27 6.15
C HIS A 107 -5.83 -0.61 5.58
N ASP A 108 -6.43 0.30 4.83
CA ASP A 108 -7.71 0.12 4.16
C ASP A 108 -7.45 -0.03 2.65
N VAL A 109 -8.22 -0.89 2.00
CA VAL A 109 -8.12 -1.18 0.55
C VAL A 109 -9.26 -0.56 -0.25
N ASN A 110 -10.22 0.06 0.43
CA ASN A 110 -11.45 0.63 -0.10
C ASN A 110 -11.41 2.17 -0.18
N PHE A 111 -10.22 2.74 -0.36
CA PHE A 111 -10.04 4.19 -0.50
C PHE A 111 -10.21 4.70 -1.93
N LEU A 112 -10.34 3.81 -2.93
CA LEU A 112 -10.46 4.14 -4.35
C LEU A 112 -11.88 3.92 -4.86
N TYR A 113 -12.33 4.82 -5.74
CA TYR A 113 -13.59 4.61 -6.47
C TYR A 113 -13.47 3.63 -7.64
N ASP A 114 -12.26 3.43 -8.17
CA ASP A 114 -12.02 2.59 -9.34
C ASP A 114 -10.78 1.71 -9.12
N ASN A 115 -11.03 0.46 -8.73
CA ASN A 115 -10.01 -0.52 -8.38
C ASN A 115 -9.16 -0.96 -9.60
N LYS A 116 -9.55 -0.61 -10.84
CA LYS A 116 -8.76 -0.92 -12.05
C LYS A 116 -7.38 -0.23 -12.07
N TYR A 117 -7.18 0.77 -11.20
CA TYR A 117 -5.91 1.47 -11.06
C TYR A 117 -4.93 0.79 -10.12
N ILE A 118 -5.31 -0.34 -9.50
CA ILE A 118 -4.42 -1.17 -8.68
C ILE A 118 -3.99 -2.39 -9.48
N ASP A 119 -2.68 -2.63 -9.56
CA ASP A 119 -2.12 -3.77 -10.29
C ASP A 119 -1.82 -4.96 -9.36
N LYS A 120 -1.53 -4.71 -8.07
CA LYS A 120 -1.29 -5.75 -7.07
C LYS A 120 -1.49 -5.26 -5.65
N ILE A 121 -1.89 -6.17 -4.76
CA ILE A 121 -1.96 -5.95 -3.32
C ILE A 121 -1.01 -6.92 -2.61
N PHE A 122 -0.22 -6.41 -1.68
CA PHE A 122 0.62 -7.19 -0.78
C PHE A 122 0.10 -7.02 0.64
N LEU A 123 -0.59 -8.04 1.14
CA LEU A 123 -1.14 -8.07 2.49
C LEU A 123 -0.08 -8.58 3.46
N LEU A 124 0.47 -7.68 4.28
CA LEU A 124 1.42 -8.07 5.33
C LEU A 124 0.66 -8.61 6.55
N THR A 125 1.12 -9.74 7.07
CA THR A 125 0.60 -10.36 8.30
C THR A 125 1.70 -10.55 9.33
N ALA A 126 1.33 -10.66 10.61
CA ALA A 126 2.28 -10.94 11.68
C ALA A 126 1.64 -11.83 12.76
N SER A 127 2.46 -12.66 13.40
CA SER A 127 1.99 -13.41 14.56
C SER A 127 1.54 -12.44 15.67
N THR A 128 0.47 -12.80 16.37
CA THR A 128 -0.17 -11.95 17.39
C THR A 128 0.79 -11.52 18.49
N ASN A 129 1.71 -12.41 18.91
CA ASN A 129 2.73 -12.08 19.91
C ASN A 129 3.67 -10.96 19.41
N VAL A 130 4.16 -11.07 18.18
CA VAL A 130 5.05 -10.05 17.58
C VAL A 130 4.28 -8.75 17.38
N LEU A 131 3.04 -8.82 16.90
CA LEU A 131 2.20 -7.64 16.69
C LEU A 131 1.93 -6.93 18.01
N TYR A 132 1.62 -7.68 19.08
CA TYR A 132 1.39 -7.12 20.43
C TYR A 132 2.62 -6.36 20.91
N GLU A 133 3.81 -6.97 20.87
CA GLU A 133 5.05 -6.31 21.30
C GLU A 133 5.34 -5.03 20.49
N ARG A 134 5.07 -5.04 19.18
CA ARG A 134 5.28 -3.87 18.32
C ARG A 134 4.30 -2.75 18.66
N LEU A 135 3.03 -3.07 18.91
CA LEU A 135 2.00 -2.09 19.27
C LEU A 135 2.21 -1.53 20.68
N GLU A 136 2.64 -2.36 21.63
CA GLU A 136 3.02 -1.93 22.98
C GLU A 136 4.21 -0.95 22.92
N LYS A 137 5.24 -1.25 22.13
CA LYS A 137 6.38 -0.34 21.90
C LYS A 137 5.99 1.00 21.24
N ARG A 138 4.83 1.06 20.58
CA ARG A 138 4.25 2.30 20.02
C ARG A 138 3.42 3.08 21.05
N ASN A 139 3.37 2.64 22.31
CA ASN A 139 2.58 3.22 23.41
C ASN A 139 1.07 3.26 23.11
N TYR A 140 0.55 2.26 22.40
CA TYR A 140 -0.90 2.15 22.21
C TYR A 140 -1.58 1.74 23.52
N THR A 141 -2.82 2.20 23.72
CA THR A 141 -3.63 1.75 24.85
C THR A 141 -3.96 0.26 24.73
N GLN A 142 -4.22 -0.43 25.84
CA GLN A 142 -4.54 -1.86 25.83
C GLN A 142 -5.77 -2.16 24.96
N ASP A 143 -6.78 -1.29 24.97
CA ASP A 143 -7.96 -1.43 24.11
C ASP A 143 -7.60 -1.30 22.62
N LYS A 144 -6.76 -0.32 22.26
CA LYS A 144 -6.30 -0.16 20.87
C LYS A 144 -5.45 -1.35 20.43
N ILE A 145 -4.57 -1.87 21.31
CA ILE A 145 -3.79 -3.08 21.03
C ILE A 145 -4.74 -4.26 20.80
N LYS A 146 -5.68 -4.50 21.71
CA LYS A 146 -6.65 -5.59 21.61
C LYS A 146 -7.43 -5.54 20.30
N ASN A 147 -7.96 -4.37 19.92
CA ASN A 147 -8.72 -4.21 18.67
C ASN A 147 -7.87 -4.55 17.44
N ASN A 148 -6.60 -4.13 17.39
CA ASN A 148 -5.72 -4.46 16.27
C ASN A 148 -5.36 -5.96 16.23
N ILE A 149 -5.13 -6.57 17.40
CA ILE A 149 -4.88 -8.02 17.48
C ILE A 149 -6.11 -8.83 17.04
N GLU A 150 -7.31 -8.43 17.44
CA GLU A 150 -8.56 -9.05 16.99
C GLU A 150 -8.75 -8.89 15.48
N CYS A 151 -8.47 -7.70 14.93
CA CYS A 151 -8.49 -7.45 13.48
C CYS A 151 -7.55 -8.40 12.71
N GLU A 152 -6.34 -8.64 13.22
CA GLU A 152 -5.38 -9.59 12.62
C GLU A 152 -5.87 -11.04 12.74
N ILE A 153 -6.39 -11.45 13.90
CA ILE A 153 -6.90 -12.81 14.14
C ILE A 153 -8.08 -13.12 13.22
N PHE A 154 -8.99 -12.17 13.06
CA PHE A 154 -10.18 -12.31 12.22
C PHE A 154 -9.91 -12.04 10.74
N GLN A 155 -8.67 -11.70 10.36
CA GLN A 155 -8.27 -11.44 8.97
C GLN A 155 -9.15 -10.38 8.27
N VAL A 156 -9.62 -9.37 9.00
CA VAL A 156 -10.59 -8.38 8.50
C VAL A 156 -10.14 -7.74 7.19
N ILE A 157 -8.88 -7.31 7.10
CA ILE A 157 -8.35 -6.67 5.87
C ILE A 157 -8.32 -7.64 4.68
N LYS A 158 -8.14 -8.94 4.92
CA LYS A 158 -8.21 -9.94 3.86
C LYS A 158 -9.63 -10.10 3.36
N GLU A 159 -10.59 -10.15 4.27
CA GLU A 159 -12.02 -10.18 3.94
C GLU A 159 -12.38 -8.92 3.13
N ASP A 160 -11.93 -7.73 3.55
CA ASP A 160 -12.13 -6.48 2.81
C ASP A 160 -11.56 -6.54 1.38
N ILE A 161 -10.38 -7.13 1.18
CA ILE A 161 -9.82 -7.33 -0.17
C ILE A 161 -10.74 -8.22 -1.01
N LEU A 162 -11.16 -9.36 -0.46
CA LEU A 162 -11.99 -10.34 -1.18
C LEU A 162 -13.39 -9.79 -1.50
N GLU A 163 -13.92 -8.89 -0.68
CA GLU A 163 -15.21 -8.25 -0.93
C GLU A 163 -15.14 -7.13 -1.98
N ASN A 164 -14.01 -6.43 -2.07
CA ASN A 164 -13.88 -5.23 -2.92
C ASN A 164 -13.12 -5.48 -4.24
N TYR A 165 -12.47 -6.62 -4.40
CA TYR A 165 -11.73 -6.98 -5.61
C TYR A 165 -12.19 -8.34 -6.16
N GLU A 166 -12.70 -8.35 -7.40
CA GLU A 166 -13.25 -9.56 -8.02
C GLU A 166 -12.19 -10.62 -8.37
N ASP A 167 -10.94 -10.21 -8.66
CA ASP A 167 -9.84 -11.13 -8.95
C ASP A 167 -9.17 -11.60 -7.66
N GLU A 168 -9.40 -12.85 -7.29
CA GLU A 168 -8.76 -13.47 -6.12
C GLU A 168 -7.22 -13.47 -6.21
N ASN A 169 -6.64 -13.38 -7.41
CA ASN A 169 -5.20 -13.30 -7.61
C ASN A 169 -4.65 -11.88 -7.47
N ILE A 170 -5.47 -10.87 -7.19
CA ILE A 170 -5.02 -9.49 -7.04
C ILE A 170 -4.06 -9.32 -5.87
N PHE A 171 -4.17 -10.16 -4.83
CA PHE A 171 -3.37 -10.05 -3.61
C PHE A 171 -2.47 -11.24 -3.34
N VAL A 172 -1.42 -11.00 -2.56
CA VAL A 172 -0.54 -12.03 -1.98
C VAL A 172 -0.34 -11.72 -0.50
N GLU A 173 -0.47 -12.74 0.34
CA GLU A 173 -0.17 -12.64 1.77
C GLU A 173 1.31 -12.86 2.03
N LEU A 174 1.91 -11.95 2.81
CA LEU A 174 3.33 -11.94 3.14
C LEU A 174 3.50 -11.84 4.66
N GLN A 175 4.03 -12.89 5.27
CA GLN A 175 4.33 -12.88 6.69
C GLN A 175 5.50 -11.94 6.98
N ASN A 176 5.44 -11.16 8.05
CA ASN A 176 6.46 -10.15 8.39
C ASN A 176 6.77 -10.07 9.89
N ASN A 177 7.24 -11.18 10.50
CA ASN A 177 7.52 -11.22 11.94
C ASN A 177 8.88 -10.66 12.32
N ASN A 178 9.86 -10.82 11.45
CA ASN A 178 11.27 -10.58 11.75
C ASN A 178 11.99 -10.00 10.52
N LEU A 179 13.28 -9.69 10.66
CA LEU A 179 14.09 -9.09 9.60
C LEU A 179 14.25 -10.02 8.38
N GLU A 180 14.34 -11.34 8.59
CA GLU A 180 14.45 -12.30 7.49
C GLU A 180 13.18 -12.32 6.64
N ASP A 181 12.01 -12.27 7.29
CA ASP A 181 10.72 -12.13 6.61
C ASP A 181 10.67 -10.83 5.81
N HIS A 182 11.09 -9.71 6.42
CA HIS A 182 11.14 -8.39 5.79
C HIS A 182 12.01 -8.38 4.53
N ASP A 183 13.25 -8.88 4.61
CA ASP A 183 14.19 -8.93 3.49
C ASP A 183 13.67 -9.81 2.34
N LYS A 184 13.01 -10.94 2.68
CA LYS A 184 12.35 -11.81 1.70
C LYS A 184 11.20 -11.10 1.00
N ASN A 185 10.38 -10.36 1.75
CA ASN A 185 9.23 -9.63 1.22
C ASN A 185 9.67 -8.51 0.28
N ILE A 186 10.69 -7.73 0.65
CA ILE A 186 11.34 -6.75 -0.24
C ILE A 186 11.77 -7.43 -1.54
N SER A 187 12.59 -8.49 -1.43
CA SER A 187 13.10 -9.21 -2.59
C SER A 187 12.00 -9.78 -3.49
N PHE A 188 10.90 -10.25 -2.90
CA PHE A 188 9.76 -10.80 -3.61
C PHE A 188 9.02 -9.72 -4.40
N ILE A 189 8.66 -8.62 -3.73
CA ILE A 189 7.93 -7.51 -4.34
C ILE A 189 8.78 -6.86 -5.44
N GLN A 190 10.09 -6.69 -5.21
CA GLN A 190 10.99 -6.15 -6.23
C GLN A 190 11.00 -7.01 -7.50
N LYS A 191 11.08 -8.35 -7.36
CA LYS A 191 11.02 -9.27 -8.50
C LYS A 191 9.69 -9.17 -9.23
N TRP A 192 8.59 -9.05 -8.50
CA TRP A 192 7.27 -8.88 -9.09
C TRP A 192 7.18 -7.59 -9.91
N ILE A 193 7.64 -6.45 -9.37
CA ILE A 193 7.67 -5.16 -10.08
C ILE A 193 8.52 -5.26 -11.36
N HIS A 194 9.70 -5.89 -11.27
CA HIS A 194 10.54 -6.09 -12.45
C HIS A 194 9.85 -6.94 -13.53
N SER A 195 9.15 -8.01 -13.15
CA SER A 195 8.39 -8.85 -14.08
C SER A 195 7.28 -8.03 -14.77
N TYR A 196 6.52 -7.27 -13.98
CA TYR A 196 5.44 -6.43 -14.50
C TYR A 196 5.92 -5.43 -15.57
N MET A 197 7.14 -4.90 -15.42
CA MET A 197 7.71 -3.97 -16.40
C MET A 197 8.22 -4.64 -17.68
N THR A 198 8.44 -5.95 -17.67
CA THR A 198 8.96 -6.70 -18.81
C THR A 198 7.89 -7.47 -19.59
N ASP A 199 6.71 -7.61 -19.00
CA ASP A 199 5.53 -8.25 -19.61
C ASP A 199 4.76 -7.28 -20.52
#